data_AF-A0A087H2F1-F1
#
_entry.id   AF-A0A087H2F1-F1
#
_cell.length_a   1.000
_cell.length_b   1.000
_cell.length_c   1.000
_cell.angle_alpha   90.00
_cell.angle_beta   90.00
_cell.angle_gamma   90.00
#
_symmetry.space_group_name_H-M   'P 1'
#
loop_
_entity.id
_entity.type
_entity.pdbx_description
1 polymer ?
#
loop_
_entity_poly.entity_id
_entity_poly.type
_entity_poly.pdbx_seq_one_letter_code
_entity_poly.pdbx_strand_id
1 'polypeptide(L)'
;MRNLRVSQGDTEVRFFASEWSEVHQLLPLVNDGETDKKGCYGIILMAETIYSISAQKSLYELIKKCLANPDGAVCMAAKKYYFGVGGGTRQFLSMIEKDGVFASTMVSEVTDGSSNVREVWKLSYK
;
A
#
# COMPACT_ATOMS: atom_id res chain seq x y z
N MET A 1 -7.25 5.80 -20.89
CA MET A 1 -6.47 6.62 -19.94
C MET A 1 -5.10 6.93 -20.54
N ARG A 2 -4.57 8.14 -20.34
CA ARG A 2 -3.24 8.54 -20.86
C ARG A 2 -2.18 8.28 -19.80
N ASN A 3 -1.19 7.46 -20.11
CA ASN A 3 0.02 7.31 -19.31
C ASN A 3 0.91 8.53 -19.58
N LEU A 4 1.12 9.37 -18.57
CA LEU A 4 2.03 10.52 -18.65
C LEU A 4 3.40 10.05 -18.17
N ARG A 5 4.41 10.22 -19.03
CA ARG A 5 5.80 9.85 -18.75
C ARG A 5 6.64 11.10 -18.70
N VAL A 6 7.38 11.29 -17.61
CA VAL A 6 8.37 12.36 -17.45
C VAL A 6 9.70 11.70 -17.08
N SER A 7 10.77 12.04 -17.80
CA SER A 7 12.11 11.51 -17.56
C SER A 7 13.08 12.65 -17.28
N GLN A 8 13.82 12.55 -16.17
CA GLN A 8 14.93 13.45 -15.84
C GLN A 8 16.15 12.59 -15.47
N GLY A 9 17.14 12.53 -16.36
CA GLY A 9 18.24 11.55 -16.25
C GLY A 9 17.73 10.11 -16.32
N ASP A 10 18.33 9.21 -15.53
CA ASP A 10 17.90 7.80 -15.42
C ASP A 10 16.63 7.62 -14.56
N THR A 11 16.07 8.71 -14.02
CA THR A 11 14.84 8.64 -13.23
C THR A 11 13.63 8.71 -14.12
N GLU A 12 12.82 7.66 -14.06
CA GLU A 12 11.54 7.57 -14.75
C GLU A 12 10.37 7.80 -13.80
N VAL A 13 9.49 8.73 -14.13
CA VAL A 13 8.24 8.99 -13.42
C VAL A 13 7.05 8.65 -14.32
N ARG A 14 6.12 7.84 -13.81
CA ARG A 14 4.88 7.45 -14.49
C ARG A 14 3.67 7.76 -13.62
N PHE A 15 2.59 8.20 -14.24
CA PHE A 15 1.32 8.50 -13.57
C PHE A 15 0.23 7.53 -14.02
N PHE A 16 -0.50 6.98 -13.06
CA PHE A 16 -1.59 6.03 -13.29
C PHE A 16 -2.84 6.49 -12.52
N ALA A 17 -4.00 6.23 -13.08
CA ALA A 17 -5.29 6.47 -12.44
C ALA A 17 -6.19 5.28 -12.76
N SER A 18 -6.78 4.65 -11.74
CA SER A 18 -7.70 3.51 -11.85
C SER A 18 -8.20 3.18 -10.42
N GLU A 19 -9.13 2.23 -10.32
CA GLU A 19 -9.55 1.64 -9.06
C GLU A 19 -8.48 0.66 -8.53
N TRP A 20 -8.43 0.45 -7.21
CA TRP A 20 -7.43 -0.46 -6.60
C TRP A 20 -7.47 -1.88 -7.17
N SER A 21 -8.67 -2.36 -7.51
CA SER A 21 -8.87 -3.69 -8.08
C SER A 21 -8.35 -3.82 -9.51
N GLU A 22 -8.10 -2.73 -10.23
CA GLU A 22 -7.81 -2.75 -11.67
C GLU A 22 -6.46 -2.13 -12.00
N VAL A 23 -5.93 -1.24 -11.15
CA VAL A 23 -4.71 -0.48 -11.44
C VAL A 23 -3.50 -1.36 -11.74
N HIS A 24 -3.43 -2.57 -11.17
CA HIS A 24 -2.37 -3.54 -11.46
C HIS A 24 -2.23 -3.86 -12.96
N GLN A 25 -3.31 -3.80 -13.74
CA GLN A 25 -3.29 -4.03 -15.19
C GLN A 25 -2.58 -2.91 -15.96
N LEU A 26 -2.45 -1.74 -15.34
CA LEU A 26 -1.74 -0.59 -15.91
C LEU A 26 -0.28 -0.53 -15.45
N LEU A 27 0.08 -1.26 -14.38
CA LEU A 27 1.41 -1.20 -13.79
C LEU A 27 2.36 -2.11 -14.58
N PRO A 28 3.38 -1.53 -15.24
CA PRO A 28 4.30 -2.25 -16.15
C PRO A 28 5.16 -3.30 -15.45
N LEU A 29 5.23 -3.19 -14.12
CA LEU A 29 6.07 -3.93 -13.20
C LEU A 29 5.32 -5.12 -12.58
N VAL A 30 4.00 -5.18 -12.75
CA VAL A 30 3.15 -6.24 -12.21
C VAL A 30 2.81 -7.20 -13.34
N ASN A 31 3.34 -8.42 -13.31
CA ASN A 31 3.06 -9.47 -14.28
C ASN A 31 2.26 -10.61 -13.65
N ASP A 32 1.19 -11.05 -14.31
CA ASP A 32 0.27 -12.08 -13.81
C ASP A 32 0.75 -13.54 -14.02
N GLY A 33 2.02 -13.80 -14.42
CA GLY A 33 2.34 -15.20 -14.80
C GLY A 33 3.76 -15.66 -15.11
N GLU A 34 4.85 -14.95 -14.76
CA GLU A 34 6.20 -15.51 -14.94
C GLU A 34 7.03 -15.43 -13.65
N THR A 35 7.40 -16.60 -13.14
CA THR A 35 8.02 -16.90 -11.84
C THR A 35 9.44 -16.35 -11.63
N ASP A 36 10.03 -15.65 -12.61
CA ASP A 36 11.46 -15.30 -12.59
C ASP A 36 11.78 -13.82 -12.80
N LYS A 37 10.80 -12.90 -12.77
CA LYS A 37 11.07 -11.47 -13.01
C LYS A 37 11.04 -10.61 -11.75
N LYS A 38 12.19 -9.98 -11.52
CA LYS A 38 12.58 -8.88 -10.63
C LYS A 38 11.76 -7.57 -10.80
N GLY A 39 10.46 -7.70 -11.06
CA GLY A 39 9.60 -6.62 -11.56
C GLY A 39 8.85 -5.83 -10.50
N CYS A 40 8.78 -6.24 -9.25
CA CYS A 40 7.92 -5.59 -8.26
C CYS A 40 8.55 -4.35 -7.59
N TYR A 41 7.74 -3.54 -6.93
CA TYR A 41 8.20 -2.35 -6.21
C TYR A 41 8.90 -2.77 -4.91
N GLY A 42 10.17 -2.37 -4.74
CA GLY A 42 10.90 -2.59 -3.48
C GLY A 42 10.32 -1.79 -2.31
N ILE A 43 9.70 -0.65 -2.58
CA ILE A 43 9.03 0.18 -1.58
C ILE A 43 7.67 0.61 -2.11
N ILE A 44 6.63 0.44 -1.29
CA ILE A 44 5.33 1.06 -1.49
C ILE A 44 5.14 2.11 -0.40
N LEU A 45 4.92 3.37 -0.81
CA LEU A 45 4.56 4.45 0.10
C LEU A 45 3.07 4.74 -0.04
N MET A 46 2.36 4.75 1.08
CA MET A 46 0.93 5.03 1.11
C MET A 46 0.56 5.90 2.30
N ALA A 47 -0.32 6.87 2.09
CA ALA A 47 -0.78 7.78 3.13
C ALA A 47 -2.29 8.00 2.99
N GLU A 48 -3.02 7.87 4.10
CA GLU A 48 -4.46 8.15 4.16
C GLU A 48 -5.31 7.35 3.16
N THR A 49 -4.95 6.08 2.90
CA THR A 49 -5.62 5.23 1.89
C THR A 49 -6.55 4.17 2.49
N ILE A 50 -6.54 3.97 3.81
CA ILE A 50 -7.31 2.92 4.51
C ILE A 50 -8.60 3.41 5.19
N TYR A 51 -9.04 4.64 4.88
CA TYR A 51 -10.22 5.25 5.50
C TYR A 51 -11.53 4.54 5.12
N SER A 52 -11.60 3.98 3.90
CA SER A 52 -12.80 3.30 3.39
C SER A 52 -12.69 1.80 3.64
N ILE A 53 -13.58 1.27 4.50
CA ILE A 53 -13.62 -0.16 4.83
C ILE A 53 -13.82 -1.03 3.59
N SER A 54 -14.72 -0.63 2.68
CA SER A 54 -15.04 -1.40 1.48
C SER A 54 -13.87 -1.53 0.50
N ALA A 55 -12.94 -0.57 0.52
CA ALA A 55 -11.77 -0.53 -0.36
C ALA A 55 -10.52 -1.22 0.24
N GLN A 56 -10.49 -1.50 1.54
CA GLN A 56 -9.31 -2.07 2.21
C GLN A 56 -8.89 -3.41 1.61
N LYS A 57 -9.85 -4.27 1.27
CA LYS A 57 -9.55 -5.59 0.69
C LYS A 57 -8.90 -5.47 -0.68
N SER A 58 -9.44 -4.66 -1.59
CA SER A 58 -8.87 -4.49 -2.93
C SER A 58 -7.50 -3.81 -2.88
N LEU A 59 -7.31 -2.84 -1.98
CA LEU A 59 -6.01 -2.23 -1.72
C LEU A 59 -4.98 -3.25 -1.20
N TYR A 60 -5.39 -4.15 -0.30
CA TYR A 60 -4.51 -5.18 0.23
C TYR A 60 -4.07 -6.19 -0.83
N GLU A 61 -5.00 -6.65 -1.68
CA GLU A 61 -4.66 -7.52 -2.81
C GLU A 61 -3.72 -6.82 -3.80
N LEU A 62 -3.91 -5.53 -4.05
CA LEU A 62 -2.99 -4.75 -4.88
C LEU A 62 -1.59 -4.68 -4.28
N ILE A 63 -1.46 -4.46 -2.96
CA ILE A 63 -0.17 -4.46 -2.26
C ILE A 63 0.54 -5.80 -2.47
N LYS A 64 -0.16 -6.93 -2.30
CA LYS A 64 0.41 -8.27 -2.53
C LYS A 64 0.91 -8.47 -3.96
N LYS A 65 0.19 -7.95 -4.96
CA LYS A 65 0.61 -8.02 -6.37
C LYS A 65 1.80 -7.13 -6.70
N CYS A 66 1.91 -5.98 -6.03
CA CYS A 66 2.87 -4.94 -6.38
C CYS A 66 4.19 -5.03 -5.60
N LEU A 67 4.18 -5.56 -4.38
CA LEU A 67 5.35 -5.53 -3.52
C LEU A 67 6.37 -6.59 -3.94
N ALA A 68 7.64 -6.22 -3.92
CA ALA A 68 8.71 -7.17 -4.17
C ALA A 68 8.82 -8.20 -3.06
N ASN A 69 8.85 -9.47 -3.44
CA ASN A 69 9.05 -10.60 -2.53
C ASN A 69 10.51 -11.11 -2.68
N PRO A 70 11.29 -11.30 -1.60
CA PRO A 70 10.89 -11.14 -0.19
C PRO A 70 11.20 -9.77 0.41
N ASP A 71 12.08 -8.99 -0.22
CA ASP A 71 12.73 -7.83 0.43
C ASP A 71 11.91 -6.53 0.41
N GLY A 72 10.72 -6.55 -0.20
CA GLY A 72 9.89 -5.36 -0.32
C GLY A 72 9.28 -4.92 1.01
N ALA A 73 9.11 -3.61 1.16
CA ALA A 73 8.45 -3.01 2.31
C ALA A 73 7.34 -2.02 1.93
N VAL A 74 6.27 -2.01 2.71
CA VAL A 74 5.24 -0.97 2.66
C VAL A 74 5.43 -0.03 3.83
N CYS A 75 5.47 1.27 3.60
CA CYS A 75 5.35 2.29 4.63
C CYS A 75 3.98 2.94 4.54
N MET A 76 3.14 2.68 5.54
CA MET A 76 1.76 3.15 5.61
C MET A 76 1.61 4.21 6.70
N ALA A 77 1.28 5.44 6.31
CA ALA A 77 0.86 6.49 7.24
C ALA A 77 -0.67 6.58 7.26
N ALA A 78 -1.29 6.42 8.43
CA ALA A 78 -2.75 6.44 8.54
C ALA A 78 -3.23 6.93 9.91
N LYS A 79 -4.46 7.43 9.98
CA LYS A 79 -5.13 7.65 11.27
C LYS A 79 -5.49 6.32 11.93
N LYS A 80 -5.39 6.27 13.26
CA LYS A 80 -5.86 5.15 14.09
C LYS A 80 -7.34 4.86 13.85
N TYR A 81 -8.13 5.92 13.64
CA TYR A 81 -9.55 5.84 13.26
C TYR A 81 -9.99 7.01 12.39
N TYR A 82 -10.87 6.74 11.42
CA TYR A 82 -11.49 7.74 10.56
C TYR A 82 -13.00 7.83 10.88
N PHE A 83 -13.42 8.92 11.52
CA PHE A 83 -14.83 9.15 11.85
C PHE A 83 -15.71 9.25 10.58
N GLY A 84 -16.94 8.74 10.67
CA GLY A 84 -17.92 8.72 9.58
C GLY A 84 -17.77 7.51 8.65
N VAL A 85 -16.61 7.36 8.00
CA VAL A 85 -16.34 6.25 7.06
C VAL A 85 -15.91 4.95 7.74
N GLY A 86 -15.41 5.04 8.97
CA GLY A 86 -15.19 3.90 9.88
C GLY A 86 -13.89 3.12 9.73
N GLY A 87 -13.06 3.40 8.71
CA GLY A 87 -11.76 2.75 8.56
C GLY A 87 -10.74 3.17 9.62
N GLY A 88 -9.57 2.55 9.58
CA GLY A 88 -8.49 2.80 10.53
C GLY A 88 -7.46 1.66 10.56
N THR A 89 -6.34 1.89 11.23
CA THR A 89 -5.21 0.95 11.26
C THR A 89 -5.59 -0.39 11.89
N ARG A 90 -6.32 -0.39 13.02
CA ARG A 90 -6.69 -1.62 13.74
C ARG A 90 -7.38 -2.66 12.84
N GLN A 91 -8.36 -2.23 12.05
CA GLN A 91 -9.11 -3.14 11.18
C GLN A 91 -8.24 -3.67 10.04
N PHE A 92 -7.50 -2.76 9.39
CA PHE A 92 -6.63 -3.11 8.27
C PHE A 92 -5.54 -4.10 8.68
N LEU A 93 -4.90 -3.85 9.83
CA LEU A 93 -3.88 -4.74 10.39
C LEU A 93 -4.46 -6.09 10.81
N SER A 94 -5.68 -6.13 11.36
CA SER A 94 -6.35 -7.41 11.66
C SER A 94 -6.61 -8.25 10.42
N MET A 95 -6.91 -7.63 9.27
CA MET A 95 -7.05 -8.34 8.00
C MET A 95 -5.70 -8.91 7.53
N ILE A 96 -4.62 -8.13 7.63
CA ILE A 96 -3.26 -8.56 7.29
C ILE A 96 -2.81 -9.74 8.17
N GLU A 97 -3.04 -9.62 9.48
CA GLU A 97 -2.66 -10.65 10.46
C GLU A 97 -3.37 -11.98 10.20
N LYS A 98 -4.67 -11.94 9.87
CA LYS A 98 -5.49 -13.12 9.54
C LYS A 98 -5.06 -13.80 8.24
N ASP A 99 -4.69 -13.02 7.22
CA ASP A 99 -4.19 -13.56 5.95
C ASP A 99 -2.79 -14.18 6.10
N GLY A 100 -1.99 -13.63 7.01
CA GLY A 100 -0.75 -14.24 7.47
C GLY A 100 0.47 -14.05 6.55
N VAL A 101 0.32 -13.39 5.39
CA VAL A 101 1.37 -13.18 4.39
C VAL A 101 2.42 -12.14 4.82
N PHE A 102 1.99 -11.06 5.49
CA PHE A 102 2.90 -10.00 5.94
C PHE A 102 3.02 -9.94 7.46
N ALA A 103 4.21 -9.57 7.94
CA ALA A 103 4.41 -9.02 9.27
C ALA A 103 4.07 -7.52 9.26
N SER A 104 3.59 -7.01 10.39
CA SER A 104 3.36 -5.58 10.58
C SER A 104 4.12 -5.07 11.81
N THR A 105 4.73 -3.90 11.71
CA THR A 105 5.47 -3.27 12.81
C THR A 105 5.16 -1.79 12.85
N MET A 106 4.77 -1.27 14.01
CA MET A 106 4.56 0.16 14.20
C MET A 106 5.91 0.86 14.25
N VAL A 107 6.13 1.83 13.37
CA VAL A 107 7.36 2.61 13.27
C VAL A 107 7.27 3.89 14.09
N SER A 108 6.11 4.54 14.09
CA SER A 108 5.87 5.77 14.85
C SER A 108 4.39 5.93 15.16
N GLU A 109 4.10 6.55 16.30
CA GLU A 109 2.78 7.09 16.64
C GLU A 109 2.93 8.61 16.82
N VAL A 110 1.98 9.39 16.30
CA VAL A 110 1.93 10.84 16.42
C VAL A 110 0.62 11.19 17.10
N THR A 111 0.74 11.75 18.30
CA THR A 111 -0.36 12.18 19.15
C THR A 111 -0.09 13.62 19.58
N ASP A 112 -0.89 14.56 19.08
CA ASP A 112 -0.79 15.99 19.41
C ASP A 112 -1.80 16.42 20.50
N GLY A 113 -2.59 15.47 21.01
CA GLY A 113 -3.62 15.70 22.04
C GLY A 113 -4.83 16.52 21.57
N SER A 114 -4.89 16.92 20.29
CA SER A 114 -5.92 17.80 19.74
C SER A 114 -6.53 17.29 18.43
N SER A 115 -5.88 16.33 17.78
CA SER A 115 -6.32 15.68 16.56
C SER A 115 -6.33 14.16 16.70
N ASN A 116 -6.70 13.47 15.61
CA ASN A 116 -6.67 12.02 15.58
C ASN A 116 -5.24 11.50 15.70
N VAL A 117 -5.05 10.46 16.52
CA VAL A 117 -3.80 9.70 16.58
C VAL A 117 -3.47 9.18 15.18
N ARG A 118 -2.24 9.46 14.74
CA ARG A 118 -1.70 9.00 13.46
C ARG A 118 -0.60 7.99 13.72
N GLU A 119 -0.54 6.97 12.89
CA GLU A 119 0.43 5.89 13.02
C GLU A 119 1.15 5.71 11.69
N VAL A 120 2.43 5.38 11.78
CA VAL A 120 3.24 4.91 10.66
C VAL A 120 3.55 3.45 10.90
N TRP A 121 3.19 2.60 9.95
CA TRP A 121 3.39 1.16 9.99
C TRP A 121 4.28 0.71 8.85
N LYS A 122 5.15 -0.25 9.15
CA LYS A 122 5.90 -1.03 8.16
C LYS A 122 5.23 -2.39 7.96
N LEU A 123 5.01 -2.79 6.71
CA LEU A 123 4.65 -4.15 6.34
C LEU A 123 5.79 -4.79 5.55
N SER A 124 6.10 -6.05 5.80
CA SER A 124 7.09 -6.85 5.05
C SER A 124 6.65 -8.31 4.99
N TYR A 125 7.10 -9.06 3.98
CA TYR A 125 6.84 -10.50 3.92
C TYR A 125 7.39 -11.19 5.18
N LYS A 126 6.68 -12.23 5.64
CA LYS A 126 7.14 -13.08 6.76
C LYS A 126 8.21 -14.08 6.31
#